data_AF-D2QW00-F1
#
_entry.id   AF-D2QW00-F1
#
_cell.length_a   1.000
_cell.length_b   1.000
_cell.length_c   1.000
_cell.angle_alpha   90.00
_cell.angle_beta   90.00
_cell.angle_gamma   90.00
#
_symmetry.space_group_name_H-M   'P 1'
#
loop_
_entity.id
_entity.type
_entity.pdbx_description
1 polymer ?
#
loop_
_entity_poly.entity_id
_entity_poly.type
_entity_poly.pdbx_seq_one_letter_code
_entity_poly.pdbx_strand_id
1 'polypeptide(L)'
;MRTHYFKCYQRGELWSYYKLMSEREPPACEVVNFFRSQPTVELREYDLSDPGQRIDFDAFWDVGVRISAQEYQAAYQRATADRFTLYINGRVQ
;
A
#
# COMPACT_ATOMS: atom_id res chain seq x y z
N MET A 1 -5.38 -4.02 16.68
CA MET A 1 -4.93 -3.51 15.37
C MET A 1 -4.87 -4.64 14.36
N ARG A 2 -6.02 -4.91 13.75
CA ARG A 2 -6.15 -5.84 12.64
C ARG A 2 -5.45 -5.28 11.40
N THR A 3 -4.60 -6.11 10.81
CA THR A 3 -3.83 -5.79 9.60
C THR A 3 -4.24 -6.72 8.48
N HIS A 4 -4.31 -6.16 7.28
CA HIS A 4 -4.76 -6.81 6.07
C HIS A 4 -3.76 -6.59 4.95
N TYR A 5 -3.54 -7.61 4.14
CA TYR A 5 -2.58 -7.55 3.05
C TYR A 5 -3.29 -7.79 1.72
N PHE A 6 -2.96 -6.94 0.75
CA PHE A 6 -3.55 -6.99 -0.58
C PHE A 6 -2.48 -6.79 -1.66
N LYS A 7 -2.80 -7.20 -2.88
CA LYS A 7 -2.13 -6.73 -4.09
C LYS A 7 -3.14 -6.29 -5.13
N CYS A 8 -2.78 -5.28 -5.91
CA CYS A 8 -3.56 -4.81 -7.04
C CYS A 8 -2.69 -4.86 -8.30
N TYR A 9 -3.24 -5.43 -9.37
CA TYR A 9 -2.55 -5.49 -10.66
C TYR A 9 -2.44 -4.09 -11.23
N GLN A 10 -1.26 -3.75 -11.76
CA GLN A 10 -1.02 -2.47 -12.41
C GLN A 10 -0.90 -2.66 -13.93
N ARG A 11 0.20 -3.25 -14.40
CA ARG A 11 0.46 -3.55 -15.82
C ARG A 11 1.67 -4.46 -15.98
N GLY A 12 1.71 -5.26 -17.04
CA GLY A 12 2.91 -6.02 -17.43
C GLY A 12 3.50 -6.83 -16.28
N GLU A 13 2.65 -7.55 -15.55
CA GLU A 13 2.99 -8.34 -14.35
C GLU A 13 3.49 -7.52 -13.14
N LEU A 14 3.41 -6.19 -13.19
CA LEU A 14 3.67 -5.34 -12.03
C LEU A 14 2.43 -5.26 -11.15
N TRP A 15 2.68 -5.40 -9.84
CA TRP A 15 1.69 -5.31 -8.79
C TRP A 15 2.07 -4.22 -7.80
N SER A 16 1.06 -3.58 -7.23
CA SER A 16 1.18 -2.80 -6.01
C SER A 16 0.80 -3.68 -4.83
N TYR A 17 1.54 -3.58 -3.74
CA TYR A 17 1.31 -4.37 -2.53
C TYR A 17 0.93 -3.45 -1.39
N TYR A 18 -0.04 -3.86 -0.58
CA TYR A 18 -0.65 -3.02 0.43
C TYR A 18 -0.69 -3.75 1.75
N LYS A 19 -0.28 -3.05 2.81
CA LYS A 19 -0.47 -3.43 4.20
C LYS A 19 -1.40 -2.42 4.85
N LEU A 20 -2.66 -2.79 5.00
CA LEU A 20 -3.73 -1.95 5.54
C LEU A 20 -3.90 -2.22 7.03
N MET A 21 -3.76 -1.19 7.85
CA MET A 21 -3.99 -1.18 9.30
C MET A 21 -5.38 -0.58 9.55
N SER A 22 -6.42 -1.41 9.41
CA SER A 22 -7.82 -0.95 9.33
C SER A 22 -8.40 -0.48 10.67
N GLU A 23 -7.87 -0.98 11.79
CA GLU A 23 -8.31 -0.60 13.15
C GLU A 23 -7.47 0.53 13.78
N ARG A 24 -6.55 1.13 13.02
CA ARG A 24 -5.84 2.33 13.48
C ARG A 24 -6.76 3.55 13.33
N GLU A 25 -6.60 4.56 14.19
CA GLU A 25 -7.30 5.84 14.07
C GLU A 25 -6.28 6.98 13.84
N PRO A 26 -6.22 7.60 12.64
CA PRO A 26 -6.92 7.20 11.41
C PRO A 26 -6.36 5.89 10.82
N PRO A 27 -7.15 5.15 10.02
CA PRO A 27 -6.65 3.99 9.32
C PRO A 27 -5.46 4.36 8.45
N ALA A 28 -4.51 3.44 8.30
CA ALA A 28 -3.30 3.69 7.54
C ALA A 28 -2.97 2.54 6.62
N CYS A 29 -2.27 2.84 5.54
CA CYS A 29 -1.75 1.85 4.61
C CYS A 29 -0.29 2.14 4.28
N GLU A 30 0.51 1.08 4.30
CA GLU A 30 1.82 1.06 3.67
C GLU A 30 1.66 0.43 2.28
N VAL A 31 2.14 1.14 1.26
CA VAL A 31 2.01 0.76 -0.15
C VAL A 31 3.40 0.59 -0.74
N VAL A 32 3.66 -0.58 -1.33
CA VAL A 32 4.87 -0.84 -2.11
C VAL A 32 4.49 -0.82 -3.59
N ASN A 33 5.10 0.09 -4.34
CA ASN A 33 4.86 0.26 -5.77
C ASN A 33 6.14 0.05 -6.59
N PHE A 34 6.01 -0.70 -7.68
CA PHE A 34 7.08 -0.96 -8.65
C PHE A 34 6.82 -0.30 -10.01
N PHE A 35 5.89 0.65 -10.08
CA PHE A 35 5.47 1.26 -11.35
C PHE A 35 6.55 2.15 -12.00
N ARG A 36 7.42 2.73 -11.18
CA ARG A 36 8.53 3.58 -11.59
C ARG A 36 9.82 2.78 -11.68
N SER A 37 10.83 3.34 -12.37
CA SER A 37 12.17 2.73 -12.45
C SER A 37 12.79 2.48 -11.07
N GLN A 38 12.48 3.36 -10.11
CA GLN A 38 12.82 3.21 -8.71
C GLN A 38 11.57 2.79 -7.92
N PRO A 39 11.64 1.72 -7.09
CA PRO A 39 10.54 1.35 -6.21
C PRO A 39 10.18 2.48 -5.25
N THR A 40 8.91 2.56 -4.88
CA THR A 40 8.44 3.54 -3.90
C THR A 40 7.69 2.84 -2.78
N VAL A 41 7.93 3.28 -1.55
CA VAL A 41 7.14 2.93 -0.38
C VAL A 41 6.35 4.18 0.03
N GLU A 42 5.02 4.08 0.14
CA GLU A 42 4.16 5.17 0.58
C GLU A 42 3.48 4.77 1.89
N LEU A 43 3.57 5.65 2.89
CA LEU A 43 2.77 5.59 4.10
C LEU A 43 1.66 6.62 3.98
N ARG A 44 0.41 6.16 3.92
CA ARG A 44 -0.78 7.00 3.79
C ARG A 44 -1.74 6.75 4.95
N GLU A 45 -2.27 7.84 5.50
CA GLU A 45 -3.40 7.83 6.42
C GLU A 45 -4.70 8.15 5.66
N TYR A 46 -5.82 7.56 6.09
CA TYR A 46 -7.13 7.79 5.50
C TYR A 46 -8.00 8.60 6.45
N ASP A 47 -8.40 9.79 6.02
CA ASP A 47 -9.49 10.53 6.62
C ASP A 47 -10.83 10.01 6.09
N LEU A 48 -11.49 9.13 6.87
CA LEU A 48 -12.76 8.54 6.48
C LEU A 48 -13.95 9.52 6.51
N SER A 49 -13.74 10.76 6.99
CA SER A 49 -14.73 11.83 6.83
C SER A 49 -14.70 12.44 5.42
N ASP A 50 -13.58 12.31 4.70
CA ASP A 50 -13.48 12.65 3.29
C ASP A 50 -14.06 11.52 2.42
N PRO A 51 -15.08 11.79 1.58
CA PRO A 51 -15.70 10.76 0.76
C PRO A 51 -14.74 10.09 -0.24
N GLY A 52 -13.78 10.84 -0.78
CA GLY A 52 -12.81 10.30 -1.74
C GLY A 52 -11.87 9.29 -1.07
N GLN A 53 -11.33 9.64 0.09
CA GLN A 53 -10.46 8.75 0.86
C GLN A 53 -11.22 7.54 1.41
N ARG A 54 -12.50 7.70 1.75
CA ARG A 54 -13.36 6.57 2.11
C ARG A 54 -13.54 5.60 0.95
N ILE A 55 -13.80 6.09 -0.27
CA ILE A 55 -13.90 5.24 -1.47
C ILE A 55 -12.58 4.48 -1.70
N ASP A 56 -11.44 5.16 -1.61
CA ASP A 56 -10.13 4.52 -1.74
C ASP A 56 -9.91 3.43 -0.68
N PHE A 57 -10.33 3.68 0.56
CA PHE A 57 -10.25 2.71 1.66
C PHE A 57 -11.16 1.50 1.43
N ASP A 58 -12.39 1.71 0.99
CA ASP A 58 -13.36 0.65 0.73
C ASP A 58 -12.93 -0.21 -0.48
N ALA A 59 -12.29 0.39 -1.49
CA ALA A 59 -11.83 -0.29 -2.69
C ALA A 59 -10.84 -1.44 -2.43
N PHE A 60 -10.10 -1.44 -1.31
CA PHE A 60 -9.24 -2.57 -0.94
C PHE A 60 -9.99 -3.89 -0.85
N TRP A 61 -11.24 -3.84 -0.41
CA TRP A 61 -12.06 -5.02 -0.17
C TRP A 61 -12.74 -5.51 -1.44
N ASP A 62 -13.01 -4.60 -2.37
CA ASP A 62 -13.74 -4.89 -3.60
C ASP A 62 -12.82 -5.38 -4.72
N VAL A 63 -11.67 -4.72 -4.90
CA VAL A 63 -10.76 -5.00 -6.03
C VAL A 63 -9.39 -5.53 -5.61
N GLY A 64 -9.05 -5.43 -4.33
CA GLY A 64 -7.78 -5.92 -3.80
C GLY A 64 -7.73 -7.44 -3.72
N VAL A 65 -6.73 -8.06 -4.33
CA VAL A 65 -6.49 -9.50 -4.17
C VAL A 65 -5.85 -9.73 -2.80
N ARG A 66 -6.52 -10.51 -1.95
CA ARG A 66 -6.00 -10.89 -0.62
C ARG A 66 -4.73 -11.73 -0.75
N ILE A 67 -3.70 -11.35 0.01
CA ILE A 67 -2.41 -12.05 0.06
C ILE A 67 -1.99 -12.34 1.50
N SER A 68 -0.93 -13.14 1.65
CA SER A 68 -0.32 -13.39 2.95
C SER A 68 0.61 -12.24 3.37
N ALA A 69 0.88 -12.16 4.67
CA ALA A 69 1.90 -11.24 5.20
C ALA A 69 3.29 -11.54 4.63
N GLN A 70 3.59 -12.81 4.32
CA GLN A 70 4.86 -13.24 3.75
C GLN A 70 5.05 -12.72 2.32
N GLU A 71 3.99 -12.77 1.49
CA GLU A 71 4.04 -12.23 0.13
C GLU A 71 4.27 -10.71 0.15
N TYR A 72 3.59 -10.00 1.06
CA TYR A 72 3.84 -8.58 1.28
C TYR A 72 5.29 -8.31 1.71
N GLN A 73 5.81 -9.07 2.69
CA GLN A 73 7.15 -8.90 3.20
C GLN A 73 8.22 -9.11 2.11
N ALA A 74 8.02 -10.09 1.22
CA ALA A 74 8.91 -10.33 0.09
C ALA A 74 8.92 -9.13 -0.88
N ALA A 75 7.75 -8.55 -1.16
CA ALA A 75 7.64 -7.34 -1.98
C ALA A 75 8.33 -6.14 -1.31
N TYR A 76 8.12 -5.93 -0.01
CA TYR A 76 8.78 -4.86 0.74
C TYR A 76 10.31 -5.01 0.68
N GLN A 77 10.83 -6.21 0.99
CA GLN A 77 12.27 -6.50 0.92
C GLN A 77 12.85 -6.25 -0.47
N ARG A 78 12.14 -6.66 -1.53
CA ARG A 78 12.55 -6.38 -2.91
C ARG A 78 12.58 -4.88 -3.21
N ALA A 79 11.61 -4.12 -2.74
CA ALA A 79 11.56 -2.67 -2.96
C ALA A 79 12.68 -1.93 -2.22
N THR A 80 13.04 -2.39 -1.01
CA THR A 80 14.06 -1.77 -0.16
C THR A 80 15.45 -2.39 -0.30
N ALA A 81 15.66 -3.30 -1.26
CA ALA A 81 16.95 -3.95 -1.47
C ALA A 81 18.02 -2.99 -2.00
N ASP A 82 17.60 -1.96 -2.74
CA ASP A 82 18.44 -0.94 -3.36
C ASP A 82 17.88 0.46 -3.07
N ARG A 83 18.22 1.45 -3.90
CA ARG A 83 17.64 2.79 -3.83
C ARG A 83 16.13 2.71 -4.03
N PHE A 84 15.37 3.31 -3.11
CA PHE A 84 13.92 3.47 -3.19
C PHE A 84 13.53 4.89 -2.76
N THR A 85 12.29 5.28 -3.02
CA THR A 85 11.73 6.57 -2.56
C THR A 85 10.68 6.31 -1.49
N LEU A 86 10.80 7.01 -0.36
CA LEU A 86 9.79 6.99 0.70
C LEU A 86 8.89 8.21 0.59
N TYR A 87 7.58 7.98 0.58
CA TYR A 87 6.56 9.01 0.70
C TYR A 87 5.83 8.85 2.03
N ILE A 88 5.66 9.94 2.77
CA ILE A 88 4.81 10.00 3.97
C ILE A 88 3.73 11.03 3.71
N ASN A 89 2.47 10.59 3.71
CA ASN A 89 1.30 11.43 3.40
C ASN A 89 1.52 12.30 2.14
N GLY A 90 2.02 11.66 1.07
CA GLY A 90 2.29 12.30 -0.22
C GLY A 90 3.57 13.13 -0.32
N ARG A 91 4.37 13.25 0.75
CA ARG A 91 5.64 14.01 0.75
C ARG A 91 6.85 13.09 0.74
N VAL A 92 7.77 13.33 -0.20
CA VAL A 92 9.05 12.61 -0.27
C VAL A 92 9.91 12.89 0.96
N GLN A 93 10.63 11.86 1.44
CA GLN A 93 11.60 11.94 2.53
C GLN A 93 13.03 11.77 2.04
#